data_AF-A0A428SKR1-F1
#
_entry.id   AF-A0A428SKR1-F1
#
_cell.length_a   1.000
_cell.length_b   1.000
_cell.length_c   1.000
_cell.angle_alpha   90.00
_cell.angle_beta   90.00
_cell.angle_gamma   90.00
#
_symmetry.space_group_name_H-M   'P 1'
#
loop_
_entity.id
_entity.type
_entity.pdbx_description
1 polymer ?
#
loop_
_entity_poly.entity_id
_entity_poly.type
_entity_poly.pdbx_seq_one_letter_code
_entity_poly.pdbx_strand_id
1 'polypeptide(L)'
;MEPGTDYDPLAEEGPDMGDAELRAQVAQGFLGEYGQNDSDVSGSIYSGDELDAGEDDQQSSLKRPAEEDPAPRVFKRHKGVLNTDYLNLLNIDIKDAAQRVCVVDEEGALDACQIGLTVWSTLEKKLFFEALARLGQGDLPGIASRIGTKSEVEVNHYLHVLQRAQLLRQREVRRSAIEFPEHPAAIELSQQCCHALEEAADAISVRQERKEEQREESKWGECWDITPKIARQLDNGENPEGQNLPFASLFHLHTWLGLSERIFMNSSIPSENWNFIDDSPPSMWATTFEDFHSLAVSITRRLVQTTIFLSMSRIRAKKEVMPSTRDIIRVEDVETAVASLGLKPNSLRFWNKCARRLRLEVYNKPPDRNEEADQEALSYDQIECDLLGREEKGQEDT
;
A
#
# COMPACT_ATOMS: atom_id res chain seq x y z
N MET A 1 23.57 83.00 2.14
CA MET A 1 22.55 81.99 2.43
C MET A 1 23.16 80.65 2.11
N GLU A 2 23.38 79.88 3.18
CA GLU A 2 23.72 78.46 3.29
C GLU A 2 24.99 77.88 2.59
N PRO A 3 25.82 77.12 3.34
CA PRO A 3 27.02 76.42 2.86
C PRO A 3 26.80 74.90 2.70
N GLY A 4 27.70 74.22 1.98
CA GLY A 4 27.87 72.76 2.05
C GLY A 4 29.21 72.38 1.40
N THR A 5 30.31 72.38 2.14
CA THR A 5 30.91 71.27 2.94
C THR A 5 31.27 70.03 2.12
N ASP A 6 32.57 69.99 1.78
CA ASP A 6 33.48 68.84 1.76
C ASP A 6 32.94 67.54 2.38
N TYR A 7 33.17 66.43 1.67
CA TYR A 7 33.26 65.10 2.26
C TYR A 7 34.38 64.30 1.59
N ASP A 8 35.39 64.00 2.39
CA ASP A 8 36.47 63.03 2.18
C ASP A 8 35.96 61.61 2.52
N PRO A 9 36.54 60.52 1.99
CA PRO A 9 36.02 59.16 2.08
C PRO A 9 36.51 58.46 3.36
N LEU A 10 35.60 57.78 4.05
CA LEU A 10 35.96 56.83 5.10
C LEU A 10 35.70 55.41 4.61
N ALA A 11 36.77 54.63 4.68
CA ALA A 11 36.79 53.19 4.54
C ALA A 11 35.96 52.52 5.65
N GLU A 12 35.12 51.56 5.28
CA GLU A 12 34.72 50.48 6.17
C GLU A 12 35.16 49.16 5.52
N GLU A 13 36.22 48.57 6.08
CA GLU A 13 36.56 47.16 5.90
C GLU A 13 35.51 46.32 6.66
N GLY A 14 34.63 45.65 5.92
CA GLY A 14 33.78 44.57 6.45
C GLY A 14 34.52 43.24 6.44
N PRO A 15 34.24 42.32 7.39
CA PRO A 15 35.01 41.09 7.53
C PRO A 15 34.72 40.11 6.39
N ASP A 16 35.79 39.55 5.84
CA ASP A 16 35.78 38.43 4.88
C ASP A 16 35.29 37.15 5.59
N MET A 17 33.98 36.90 5.51
CA MET A 17 33.33 35.68 6.00
C MET A 17 33.35 34.64 4.87
N GLY A 18 34.24 33.65 4.99
CA GLY A 18 34.41 32.59 4.00
C GLY A 18 33.16 31.71 3.82
N ASP A 19 32.99 31.22 2.59
CA ASP A 19 31.90 30.35 2.11
C ASP A 19 31.61 29.09 2.95
N ALA A 20 32.47 28.74 3.89
CA ALA A 20 32.28 27.63 4.82
C ALA A 20 31.21 27.92 5.89
N GLU A 21 31.05 29.17 6.33
CA GLU A 21 30.15 29.51 7.43
C GLU A 21 28.70 29.77 6.95
N LEU A 22 28.54 30.24 5.71
CA LEU A 22 27.24 30.28 5.02
C LEU A 22 26.67 28.88 4.77
N ARG A 23 27.53 27.88 4.50
CA ARG A 23 27.10 26.47 4.36
C ARG A 23 26.67 25.85 5.69
N ALA A 24 27.29 26.25 6.80
CA ALA A 24 26.93 25.75 8.13
C ALA A 24 25.59 26.31 8.63
N GLN A 25 25.28 27.59 8.35
CA GLN A 25 24.01 28.20 8.77
C GLN A 25 22.81 27.73 7.95
N VAL A 26 22.97 27.40 6.66
CA VAL A 26 21.89 26.82 5.86
C VAL A 26 21.59 25.37 6.28
N ALA A 27 22.59 24.63 6.75
CA ALA A 27 22.40 23.27 7.26
C ALA A 27 21.65 23.20 8.62
N GLN A 28 21.72 24.27 9.43
CA GLN A 28 21.03 24.32 10.73
C GLN A 28 19.58 24.81 10.66
N GLY A 29 19.13 25.36 9.53
CA GLY A 29 17.78 25.93 9.36
C GLY A 29 16.68 24.94 8.96
N PHE A 30 16.98 23.65 8.77
CA PHE A 30 16.03 22.67 8.22
C PHE A 30 15.85 21.39 9.05
N LEU A 31 16.21 21.43 10.34
CA LEU A 31 15.89 20.37 11.30
C LEU A 31 14.64 20.76 12.09
N GLY A 32 13.48 20.52 11.49
CA GLY A 32 12.17 20.46 12.15
C GLY A 32 11.72 18.99 12.24
N GLU A 33 11.78 18.47 13.46
CA GLU A 33 11.13 17.26 14.02
C GLU A 33 10.47 16.25 13.06
N TYR A 34 11.15 15.12 12.86
CA TYR A 34 10.51 13.80 12.97
C TYR A 34 11.45 12.88 13.74
N GLY A 35 10.97 12.38 14.88
CA GLY A 35 11.75 11.65 15.87
C GLY A 35 12.31 10.33 15.36
N GLN A 36 13.61 10.18 15.54
CA GLN A 36 14.31 8.90 15.62
C GLN A 36 14.02 8.27 16.97
N ASN A 37 13.56 7.02 16.97
CA ASN A 37 13.79 6.04 18.03
C ASN A 37 13.70 4.65 17.41
N ASP A 38 14.77 4.23 16.74
CA ASP A 38 15.03 2.82 16.43
C ASP A 38 16.44 2.49 16.94
N SER A 39 16.51 1.97 18.16
CA SER A 39 17.70 1.29 18.65
C SER A 39 17.50 -0.22 18.43
N ASP A 40 18.15 -0.77 17.41
CA ASP A 40 18.30 -2.21 17.22
C ASP A 40 19.08 -2.82 18.40
N VAL A 41 18.38 -3.56 19.27
CA VAL A 41 19.02 -4.54 20.15
C VAL A 41 18.99 -5.89 19.45
N SER A 42 20.07 -6.14 18.71
CA SER A 42 20.45 -7.46 18.23
C SER A 42 20.99 -8.27 19.41
N GLY A 43 20.23 -9.29 19.83
CA GLY A 43 20.59 -10.21 20.90
C GLY A 43 20.27 -11.65 20.52
N SER A 44 21.13 -12.24 19.69
CA SER A 44 21.20 -13.68 19.44
C SER A 44 21.95 -14.34 20.61
N ILE A 45 21.30 -15.21 21.39
CA ILE A 45 22.02 -16.15 22.27
C ILE A 45 21.43 -17.56 22.15
N TYR A 46 22.38 -18.48 21.99
CA TYR A 46 22.29 -19.91 21.76
C TYR A 46 21.60 -20.70 22.87
N SER A 47 21.00 -21.82 22.47
CA SER A 47 20.69 -22.97 23.32
C SER A 47 21.99 -23.63 23.83
N GLY A 48 22.01 -23.97 25.11
CA GLY A 48 23.01 -24.83 25.75
C GLY A 48 22.47 -25.35 27.09
N ASP A 49 22.19 -26.65 27.14
CA ASP A 49 21.86 -27.41 28.35
C ASP A 49 23.02 -27.36 29.36
N GLU A 50 22.72 -27.18 30.64
CA GLU A 50 23.29 -27.99 31.72
C GLU A 50 22.47 -27.86 33.03
N LEU A 51 22.43 -28.99 33.75
CA LEU A 51 21.56 -29.40 34.86
C LEU A 51 21.78 -28.63 36.18
N ASP A 52 20.71 -28.40 36.98
CA ASP A 52 20.71 -28.71 38.42
C ASP A 52 19.28 -28.80 39.01
N ALA A 53 19.16 -29.63 40.04
CA ALA A 53 17.96 -30.23 40.61
C ALA A 53 17.17 -29.34 41.60
N GLY A 54 15.86 -29.58 41.69
CA GLY A 54 14.98 -29.06 42.75
C GLY A 54 13.55 -29.60 42.61
N GLU A 55 13.09 -30.29 43.65
CA GLU A 55 11.94 -31.21 43.72
C GLU A 55 10.54 -30.54 43.79
N ASP A 56 9.54 -31.33 43.35
CA ASP A 56 8.09 -31.35 43.69
C ASP A 56 7.22 -30.08 43.45
N ASP A 57 5.99 -30.13 42.90
CA ASP A 57 4.98 -31.18 42.97
C ASP A 57 3.84 -30.94 41.94
N GLN A 58 3.34 -32.04 41.37
CA GLN A 58 1.98 -32.34 40.90
C GLN A 58 1.31 -31.68 39.65
N GLN A 59 1.07 -32.58 38.68
CA GLN A 59 -0.07 -32.72 37.76
C GLN A 59 -0.14 -31.84 36.50
N SER A 60 0.46 -32.32 35.40
CA SER A 60 -0.06 -32.03 34.05
C SER A 60 -0.30 -33.34 33.28
N SER A 61 -1.56 -33.53 32.91
CA SER A 61 -2.10 -34.67 32.18
C SER A 61 -1.75 -34.58 30.69
N LEU A 62 -0.86 -35.47 30.27
CA LEU A 62 -0.81 -36.16 28.98
C LEU A 62 -0.98 -35.30 27.71
N LYS A 63 0.17 -34.86 27.18
CA LYS A 63 0.35 -34.51 25.76
C LYS A 63 -0.13 -35.69 24.89
N ARG A 64 -1.16 -35.47 24.07
CA ARG A 64 -1.56 -36.39 22.99
C ARG A 64 -0.47 -36.41 21.91
N PRO A 65 -0.28 -37.55 21.23
CA PRO A 65 0.67 -37.65 20.12
C PRO A 65 0.17 -36.81 18.95
N ALA A 66 1.09 -36.13 18.28
CA ALA A 66 0.85 -35.42 17.04
C ALA A 66 0.25 -36.39 16.01
N GLU A 67 -1.01 -36.16 15.64
CA GLU A 67 -1.54 -36.69 14.39
C GLU A 67 -0.70 -36.12 13.25
N GLU A 68 -0.37 -36.99 12.31
CA GLU A 68 0.41 -36.75 11.11
C GLU A 68 0.04 -35.41 10.48
N ASP A 69 1.01 -34.50 10.35
CA ASP A 69 0.84 -33.21 9.69
C ASP A 69 0.18 -33.44 8.31
N PRO A 70 -1.07 -33.00 8.08
CA PRO A 70 -1.63 -33.06 6.75
C PRO A 70 -0.78 -32.13 5.87
N ALA A 71 -0.59 -32.54 4.61
CA ALA A 71 0.22 -31.91 3.56
C ALA A 71 0.52 -30.41 3.77
N PRO A 72 1.75 -29.94 3.45
CA PRO A 72 2.18 -28.55 3.68
C PRO A 72 1.10 -27.57 3.22
N ARG A 73 0.55 -26.82 4.17
CA ARG A 73 -0.52 -25.85 3.92
C ARG A 73 -0.03 -24.89 2.85
N VAL A 74 -0.66 -24.95 1.67
CA VAL A 74 -0.18 -24.36 0.41
C VAL A 74 0.02 -22.83 0.49
N PHE A 75 -0.53 -22.18 1.51
CA PHE A 75 -0.56 -20.72 1.65
C PHE A 75 0.24 -20.17 2.84
N LYS A 76 0.91 -21.01 3.64
CA LYS A 76 1.74 -20.49 4.74
C LYS A 76 3.03 -19.92 4.17
N ARG A 77 3.13 -18.59 4.13
CA ARG A 77 4.34 -17.85 3.74
C ARG A 77 5.51 -18.28 4.62
N HIS A 78 6.64 -18.60 4.00
CA HIS A 78 7.82 -19.04 4.74
C HIS A 78 8.62 -17.85 5.26
N LYS A 79 9.14 -17.96 6.48
CA LYS A 79 10.04 -16.96 7.05
C LYS A 79 11.44 -17.13 6.44
N GLY A 80 11.66 -16.53 5.27
CA GLY A 80 12.95 -16.55 4.58
C GLY A 80 13.98 -15.57 5.12
N VAL A 81 15.19 -15.62 4.54
CA VAL A 81 16.30 -14.70 4.84
C VAL A 81 16.23 -13.49 3.91
N LEU A 82 16.01 -12.30 4.46
CA LEU A 82 16.13 -11.06 3.70
C LEU A 82 17.56 -10.55 3.74
N ASN A 83 18.13 -10.31 2.57
CA ASN A 83 19.37 -9.55 2.45
C ASN A 83 19.07 -8.05 2.54
N THR A 84 19.47 -7.43 3.65
CA THR A 84 19.29 -5.98 3.90
C THR A 84 20.16 -5.11 3.01
N ASP A 85 21.24 -5.65 2.45
CA ASP A 85 22.17 -4.89 1.62
C ASP A 85 21.53 -4.50 0.28
N TYR A 86 20.69 -5.37 -0.29
CA TYR A 86 19.91 -5.03 -1.49
C TYR A 86 18.88 -3.94 -1.22
N LEU A 87 18.25 -3.93 -0.03
CA LEU A 87 17.35 -2.83 0.36
C LEU A 87 18.12 -1.53 0.54
N ASN A 88 19.32 -1.57 1.12
CA ASN A 88 20.17 -0.40 1.25
C ASN A 88 20.57 0.16 -0.13
N LEU A 89 20.96 -0.72 -1.06
CA LEU A 89 21.27 -0.33 -2.43
C LEU A 89 20.06 0.29 -3.14
N LEU A 90 18.88 -0.33 -3.04
CA LEU A 90 17.65 0.23 -3.58
C LEU A 90 17.30 1.60 -2.98
N ASN A 91 17.46 1.75 -1.66
CA ASN A 91 17.20 3.02 -0.99
C ASN A 91 18.18 4.12 -1.40
N ILE A 92 19.43 3.76 -1.70
CA ILE A 92 20.41 4.68 -2.30
C ILE A 92 19.92 5.09 -3.69
N ASP A 93 19.55 4.15 -4.55
CA ASP A 93 19.05 4.43 -5.91
C ASP A 93 17.78 5.29 -5.90
N ILE A 94 16.86 5.05 -4.96
CA ILE A 94 15.64 5.87 -4.79
C ILE A 94 16.02 7.32 -4.41
N LYS A 95 16.96 7.49 -3.48
CA LYS A 95 17.43 8.82 -3.06
C LYS A 95 18.13 9.53 -4.22
N ASP A 96 19.01 8.83 -4.92
CA ASP A 96 19.72 9.34 -6.10
C ASP A 96 18.75 9.75 -7.21
N ALA A 97 17.73 8.92 -7.47
CA ALA A 97 16.69 9.21 -8.45
C ALA A 97 15.85 10.44 -8.04
N ALA A 98 15.47 10.54 -6.76
CA ALA A 98 14.71 11.67 -6.24
C ALA A 98 15.52 12.98 -6.31
N GLN A 99 16.81 12.92 -5.97
CA GLN A 99 17.73 14.04 -6.02
C GLN A 99 18.22 14.36 -7.44
N ARG A 100 18.00 13.44 -8.39
CA ARG A 100 18.50 13.49 -9.78
C ARG A 100 20.03 13.63 -9.84
N VAL A 101 20.73 13.18 -8.81
CA VAL A 101 22.20 13.18 -8.67
C VAL A 101 22.61 11.75 -8.35
N CYS A 102 23.58 11.18 -9.06
CA CYS A 102 24.26 9.94 -8.67
C CYS A 102 25.67 10.33 -8.24
N VAL A 103 25.94 10.27 -6.94
CA VAL A 103 27.32 10.38 -6.45
C VAL A 103 27.91 8.97 -6.47
N VAL A 104 28.11 8.43 -7.67
CA VAL A 104 29.11 7.38 -7.80
C VAL A 104 30.44 8.12 -7.74
N ASP A 105 31.20 7.87 -6.67
CA ASP A 105 32.60 8.28 -6.58
C ASP A 105 33.37 7.54 -7.69
N GLU A 106 33.25 8.00 -8.94
CA GLU A 106 34.06 7.49 -10.02
C GLU A 106 35.51 7.90 -9.74
N GLU A 107 36.32 6.88 -9.45
CA GLU A 107 37.77 6.90 -9.37
C GLU A 107 38.35 7.26 -10.74
N GLY A 108 38.23 8.53 -11.11
CA GLY A 108 38.73 9.06 -12.38
C GLY A 108 38.39 10.54 -12.52
N ALA A 109 39.38 11.41 -12.33
CA ALA A 109 39.20 12.82 -12.65
C ALA A 109 39.01 12.98 -14.17
N LEU A 110 37.78 13.27 -14.61
CA LEU A 110 37.52 13.66 -15.99
C LEU A 110 38.11 15.05 -16.22
N ASP A 111 39.09 15.18 -17.10
CA ASP A 111 39.70 16.47 -17.44
C ASP A 111 38.74 17.35 -18.25
N ALA A 112 38.87 18.67 -18.12
CA ALA A 112 38.16 19.60 -18.99
C ALA A 112 38.66 19.44 -20.43
N CYS A 113 37.78 19.55 -21.42
CA CYS A 113 38.21 19.53 -22.83
C CYS A 113 37.48 20.54 -23.67
N GLN A 114 38.12 20.95 -24.76
CA GLN A 114 37.49 21.74 -25.80
C GLN A 114 37.22 20.86 -27.02
N ILE A 115 35.98 20.90 -27.50
CA ILE A 115 35.52 20.15 -28.66
C ILE A 115 35.00 21.15 -29.66
N GLY A 116 35.78 21.39 -30.71
CA GLY A 116 35.55 22.48 -31.64
C GLY A 116 35.51 23.84 -30.92
N LEU A 117 34.34 24.47 -30.92
CA LEU A 117 34.10 25.77 -30.29
C LEU A 117 33.48 25.66 -28.88
N THR A 118 33.18 24.44 -28.43
CA THR A 118 32.50 24.19 -27.14
C THR A 118 33.49 23.74 -26.09
N VAL A 119 33.44 24.34 -24.90
CA VAL A 119 34.26 23.93 -23.74
C VAL A 119 33.41 23.10 -22.81
N TRP A 120 33.91 21.92 -22.46
CA TRP A 120 33.31 20.98 -21.53
C TRP A 120 34.14 20.95 -20.26
N SER A 121 33.58 21.52 -19.18
CA SER A 121 34.18 21.43 -17.85
C SER A 121 34.08 20.02 -17.29
N THR A 122 34.87 19.75 -16.24
CA THR A 122 34.86 18.46 -15.54
C THR A 122 33.48 18.15 -14.95
N LEU A 123 32.81 19.16 -14.39
CA LEU A 123 31.47 19.07 -13.84
C LEU A 123 30.41 18.79 -14.93
N GLU A 124 30.47 19.51 -16.05
CA GLU A 124 29.53 19.30 -17.17
C GLU A 124 29.65 17.90 -17.77
N LYS A 125 30.86 17.34 -17.83
CA LYS A 125 31.08 15.96 -18.27
C LYS A 125 30.49 14.95 -17.30
N LYS A 126 30.68 15.15 -15.99
CA LYS A 126 30.08 14.29 -14.96
C LYS A 126 28.56 14.28 -15.10
N LEU A 127 27.94 15.46 -15.18
CA LEU A 127 26.49 15.60 -15.39
C LEU A 127 26.03 14.98 -16.72
N PHE A 128 26.81 15.10 -17.78
CA PHE A 128 26.51 14.46 -19.06
C PHE A 128 26.51 12.93 -18.97
N PHE A 129 27.54 12.31 -18.41
CA PHE A 129 27.62 10.85 -18.29
C PHE A 129 26.55 10.30 -17.33
N GLU A 130 26.27 11.03 -16.26
CA GLU A 130 25.19 10.72 -15.34
C GLU A 130 23.81 10.77 -16.02
N ALA A 131 23.54 11.86 -16.77
CA ALA A 131 22.31 12.01 -17.51
C ALA A 131 22.15 10.91 -18.58
N LEU A 132 23.25 10.58 -19.27
CA LEU A 132 23.29 9.53 -20.29
C LEU A 132 22.99 8.14 -19.70
N ALA A 133 23.50 7.84 -18.51
CA ALA A 133 23.25 6.56 -17.83
C ALA A 133 21.78 6.37 -17.45
N ARG A 134 21.06 7.46 -17.09
CA ARG A 134 19.65 7.38 -16.65
C ARG A 134 18.62 7.52 -17.76
N LEU A 135 18.83 8.47 -18.66
CA LEU A 135 17.86 8.78 -19.73
C LEU A 135 18.12 7.97 -21.00
N GLY A 136 19.30 7.35 -21.10
CA GLY A 136 19.76 6.68 -22.29
C GLY A 136 20.16 7.67 -23.39
N GLN A 137 20.70 7.13 -24.48
CA GLN A 137 21.23 7.94 -25.58
C GLN A 137 20.15 8.73 -26.35
N GLY A 138 18.90 8.26 -26.33
CA GLY A 138 17.81 8.81 -27.16
C GLY A 138 17.20 10.11 -26.66
N ASP A 139 17.38 10.47 -25.39
CA ASP A 139 16.74 11.63 -24.76
C ASP A 139 17.69 12.84 -24.67
N LEU A 140 18.02 13.39 -25.84
CA LEU A 140 18.81 14.62 -25.97
C LEU A 140 18.24 15.83 -25.20
N PRO A 141 16.92 16.14 -25.25
CA PRO A 141 16.37 17.28 -24.51
C PRO A 141 16.46 17.07 -22.99
N GLY A 142 16.22 15.84 -22.50
CA GLY A 142 16.37 15.52 -21.09
C GLY A 142 17.83 15.65 -20.61
N ILE A 143 18.81 15.23 -21.43
CA ILE A 143 20.24 15.37 -21.11
C ILE A 143 20.65 16.84 -21.09
N ALA A 144 20.24 17.63 -22.08
CA ALA A 144 20.54 19.07 -22.13
C ALA A 144 19.94 19.81 -20.93
N SER A 145 18.70 19.49 -20.56
CA SER A 145 18.04 20.06 -19.37
C SER A 145 18.76 19.73 -18.07
N ARG A 146 19.42 18.56 -17.95
CA ARG A 146 20.17 18.16 -16.74
C ARG A 146 21.51 18.87 -16.63
N ILE A 147 22.19 19.11 -17.75
CA ILE A 147 23.45 19.85 -17.78
C ILE A 147 23.19 21.35 -17.55
N GLY A 148 22.10 21.89 -18.10
CA GLY A 148 21.63 23.26 -17.91
C GLY A 148 22.45 24.33 -18.64
N THR A 149 23.72 24.06 -18.96
CA THR A 149 24.65 25.00 -19.61
C THR A 149 24.91 24.69 -21.09
N LYS A 150 24.43 23.55 -21.60
CA LYS A 150 24.66 23.08 -22.97
C LYS A 150 23.33 22.86 -23.68
N SER A 151 23.29 23.22 -24.96
CA SER A 151 22.14 23.02 -25.84
C SER A 151 22.08 21.58 -26.37
N GLU A 152 20.90 21.17 -26.85
CA GLU A 152 20.67 19.84 -27.44
C GLU A 152 21.66 19.49 -28.56
N VAL A 153 22.03 20.50 -29.36
CA VAL A 153 22.98 20.34 -30.48
C VAL A 153 24.40 20.08 -29.97
N GLU A 154 24.82 20.75 -28.89
CA GLU A 154 26.14 20.56 -28.29
C GLU A 154 26.24 19.20 -27.58
N VAL A 155 25.18 18.78 -26.91
CA VAL A 155 25.04 17.45 -26.31
C VAL A 155 25.13 16.36 -27.37
N ASN A 156 24.38 16.50 -28.48
CA ASN A 156 24.44 15.56 -29.59
C ASN A 156 25.81 15.55 -30.29
N HIS A 157 26.46 16.72 -30.41
CA HIS A 157 27.80 16.82 -30.94
C HIS A 157 28.81 16.05 -30.09
N TYR A 158 28.74 16.21 -28.76
CA TYR A 158 29.62 15.49 -27.84
C TYR A 158 29.41 13.98 -27.90
N LEU A 159 28.15 13.55 -27.95
CA LEU A 159 27.76 12.14 -28.10
C LEU A 159 28.35 11.52 -29.38
N HIS A 160 28.27 12.22 -30.51
CA HIS A 160 28.87 11.77 -31.77
C HIS A 160 30.40 11.67 -31.70
N VAL A 161 31.07 12.59 -30.99
CA VAL A 161 32.52 12.53 -30.77
C VAL A 161 32.88 11.28 -29.98
N LEU A 162 32.13 10.94 -28.93
CA LEU A 162 32.33 9.73 -28.13
C LEU A 162 32.13 8.46 -28.96
N GLN A 163 31.04 8.38 -29.74
CA GLN A 163 30.77 7.26 -30.64
C GLN A 163 31.88 7.08 -31.69
N ARG A 164 32.35 8.17 -32.29
CA ARG A 164 33.44 8.13 -33.27
C ARG A 164 34.74 7.65 -32.62
N ALA A 165 35.07 8.15 -31.44
CA ALA A 165 36.25 7.72 -30.69
C ALA A 165 36.17 6.22 -30.32
N GLN A 166 34.98 5.73 -29.94
CA GLN A 166 34.73 4.31 -29.68
C GLN A 166 34.97 3.45 -30.95
N LEU A 167 34.40 3.85 -32.09
CA LEU A 167 34.59 3.14 -33.37
C LEU A 167 36.05 3.08 -33.82
N LEU A 168 36.80 4.17 -33.62
CA LEU A 168 38.24 4.20 -33.93
C LEU A 168 39.02 3.27 -33.01
N ARG A 169 38.72 3.29 -31.71
CA ARG A 169 39.38 2.44 -30.71
C ARG A 169 39.12 0.94 -30.96
N GLN A 170 37.90 0.58 -31.35
CA GLN A 170 37.55 -0.79 -31.74
C GLN A 170 38.34 -1.29 -32.97
N ARG A 171 38.73 -0.39 -33.88
CA ARG A 171 39.54 -0.73 -35.06
C ARG A 171 41.02 -0.87 -34.75
N GLU A 172 41.55 -0.04 -33.85
CA GLU A 172 42.99 0.03 -33.55
C GLU A 172 43.45 -0.97 -32.47
N VAL A 173 42.59 -1.26 -31.49
CA VAL A 173 42.95 -2.09 -30.33
C VAL A 173 42.44 -3.52 -30.53
N ARG A 174 43.35 -4.49 -30.76
CA ARG A 174 43.07 -5.95 -30.78
C ARG A 174 42.80 -6.55 -29.39
N ARG A 175 42.48 -5.75 -28.38
CA ARG A 175 41.90 -6.27 -27.14
C ARG A 175 40.41 -6.31 -27.36
N SER A 176 39.74 -7.30 -26.79
CA SER A 176 38.29 -7.32 -26.65
C SER A 176 37.87 -5.96 -26.09
N ALA A 177 37.45 -5.03 -26.97
CA ALA A 177 36.65 -3.90 -26.54
C ALA A 177 35.57 -4.52 -25.67
N ILE A 178 35.31 -3.94 -24.50
CA ILE A 178 34.21 -4.37 -23.62
C ILE A 178 33.01 -4.61 -24.54
N GLU A 179 32.71 -5.88 -24.81
CA GLU A 179 31.59 -6.24 -25.65
C GLU A 179 30.41 -5.84 -24.79
N PHE A 180 29.74 -4.74 -25.14
CA PHE A 180 28.48 -4.39 -24.51
C PHE A 180 27.56 -5.56 -24.84
N PRO A 181 27.24 -6.44 -23.87
CA PRO A 181 26.33 -7.52 -24.16
C PRO A 181 25.03 -6.85 -24.57
N GLU A 182 24.55 -7.16 -25.76
CA GLU A 182 23.19 -6.80 -26.13
C GLU A 182 22.30 -7.67 -25.24
N HIS A 183 21.93 -7.13 -24.08
CA HIS A 183 21.10 -7.84 -23.13
C HIS A 183 19.74 -8.03 -23.82
N PRO A 184 19.29 -9.28 -24.02
CA PRO A 184 18.02 -9.50 -24.67
C PRO A 184 16.92 -8.82 -23.86
N ALA A 185 15.91 -8.28 -24.56
CA ALA A 185 14.80 -7.57 -23.92
C ALA A 185 14.08 -8.40 -22.83
N ALA A 186 14.16 -9.73 -22.93
CA ALA A 186 13.80 -10.65 -21.87
C ALA A 186 14.79 -11.82 -21.81
N ILE A 187 15.20 -12.19 -20.59
CA ILE A 187 15.95 -13.41 -20.32
C ILE A 187 15.08 -14.30 -19.44
N GLU A 188 15.00 -15.59 -19.79
CA GLU A 188 14.32 -16.56 -18.93
C GLU A 188 15.14 -16.73 -17.65
N LEU A 189 14.53 -16.46 -16.51
CA LEU A 189 15.17 -16.70 -15.22
C LEU A 189 15.18 -18.20 -14.95
N SER A 190 16.30 -18.69 -14.45
CA SER A 190 16.37 -20.09 -14.00
C SER A 190 15.33 -20.35 -12.91
N GLN A 191 14.75 -21.56 -12.88
CA GLN A 191 13.79 -21.95 -11.85
C GLN A 191 14.35 -21.77 -10.42
N GLN A 192 15.65 -21.98 -10.24
CA GLN A 192 16.33 -21.75 -8.95
C GLN A 192 16.29 -20.27 -8.54
N CYS A 193 16.47 -19.36 -9.50
CA CYS A 193 16.35 -17.92 -9.25
C CYS A 193 14.90 -17.53 -8.94
N CYS A 194 13.91 -18.05 -9.67
CA CYS A 194 12.50 -17.81 -9.38
C CYS A 194 12.13 -18.24 -7.95
N HIS A 195 12.56 -19.45 -7.54
CA HIS A 195 12.32 -19.94 -6.17
C HIS A 195 12.99 -19.06 -5.11
N ALA A 196 14.22 -18.60 -5.35
CA ALA A 196 14.91 -17.69 -4.42
C ALA A 196 14.21 -16.32 -4.33
N LEU A 197 13.64 -15.83 -5.43
CA LEU A 197 12.85 -14.59 -5.46
C LEU A 197 11.51 -14.75 -4.74
N GLU A 198 10.83 -15.89 -4.90
CA GLU A 198 9.61 -16.24 -4.16
C GLU A 198 9.88 -16.31 -2.66
N GLU A 199 10.96 -16.97 -2.23
CA GLU A 199 11.36 -17.04 -0.81
C GLU A 199 11.68 -15.65 -0.23
N ALA A 200 12.37 -14.81 -1.00
CA ALA A 200 12.65 -13.42 -0.60
C ALA A 200 11.36 -12.59 -0.52
N ALA A 201 10.43 -12.77 -1.46
CA ALA A 201 9.15 -12.10 -1.45
C ALA A 201 8.31 -12.48 -0.22
N ASP A 202 8.24 -13.76 0.11
CA ASP A 202 7.58 -14.26 1.31
C ASP A 202 8.19 -13.65 2.58
N ALA A 203 9.53 -13.61 2.66
CA ALA A 203 10.23 -13.02 3.80
C ALA A 203 9.92 -11.52 3.99
N ILE A 204 9.83 -10.77 2.89
CA ILE A 204 9.43 -9.35 2.93
C ILE A 204 7.97 -9.22 3.36
N SER A 205 7.09 -10.04 2.79
CA SER A 205 5.66 -10.00 3.08
C SER A 205 5.37 -10.24 4.57
N VAL A 206 6.01 -11.23 5.20
CA VAL A 206 5.85 -11.51 6.63
C VAL A 206 6.32 -10.34 7.51
N ARG A 207 7.39 -9.64 7.10
CA ARG A 207 7.88 -8.46 7.84
C ARG A 207 6.96 -7.26 7.68
N GLN A 208 6.40 -7.08 6.48
CA GLN A 208 5.44 -6.03 6.20
C GLN A 208 4.16 -6.22 7.02
N GLU A 209 3.65 -7.45 7.05
CA GLU A 209 2.49 -7.85 7.85
C GLU A 209 2.71 -7.55 9.34
N ARG A 210 3.85 -7.93 9.91
CA ARG A 210 4.19 -7.57 11.30
C ARG A 210 4.26 -6.07 11.55
N LYS A 211 4.79 -5.29 10.61
CA LYS A 211 4.82 -3.82 10.71
C LYS A 211 3.43 -3.20 10.58
N GLU A 212 2.52 -3.85 9.86
CA GLU A 212 1.11 -3.46 9.80
C GLU A 212 0.40 -3.78 11.12
N GLU A 213 0.57 -4.98 11.65
CA GLU A 213 0.06 -5.38 12.98
C GLU A 213 0.51 -4.41 14.07
N GLN A 214 1.80 -4.08 14.15
CA GLN A 214 2.33 -3.14 15.15
C GLN A 214 1.73 -1.73 15.01
N ARG A 215 1.48 -1.26 13.78
CA ARG A 215 0.84 0.03 13.54
C ARG A 215 -0.62 0.02 13.96
N GLU A 216 -1.33 -1.07 13.68
CA GLU A 216 -2.72 -1.25 14.09
C GLU A 216 -2.82 -1.37 15.62
N GLU A 217 -1.98 -2.17 16.26
CA GLU A 217 -1.88 -2.32 17.71
C GLU A 217 -1.55 -0.98 18.39
N SER A 218 -0.62 -0.21 17.83
CA SER A 218 -0.28 1.13 18.34
C SER A 218 -1.44 2.12 18.23
N LYS A 219 -2.33 1.96 17.25
CA LYS A 219 -3.47 2.86 17.00
C LYS A 219 -4.71 2.47 17.81
N TRP A 220 -4.96 1.17 17.95
CA TRP A 220 -6.21 0.62 18.47
C TRP A 220 -6.06 -0.23 19.74
N GLY A 221 -4.87 -0.31 20.34
CA GLY A 221 -4.63 -1.09 21.57
C GLY A 221 -5.12 -2.53 21.43
N GLU A 222 -5.69 -3.11 22.48
CA GLU A 222 -6.23 -4.48 22.48
C GLU A 222 -7.36 -4.74 21.47
N CYS A 223 -8.00 -3.69 20.94
CA CYS A 223 -9.10 -3.80 19.97
C CYS A 223 -8.62 -3.81 18.50
N TRP A 224 -7.31 -3.88 18.24
CA TRP A 224 -6.76 -3.80 16.89
C TRP A 224 -7.23 -4.93 15.96
N ASP A 225 -7.30 -6.17 16.46
CA ASP A 225 -7.82 -7.34 15.74
C ASP A 225 -9.18 -7.76 16.30
N ILE A 226 -10.25 -7.48 15.56
CA ILE A 226 -11.61 -7.77 15.99
C ILE A 226 -11.93 -9.24 15.72
N THR A 227 -11.61 -10.06 16.71
CA THR A 227 -11.99 -11.49 16.73
C THR A 227 -13.48 -11.67 17.06
N PRO A 228 -14.08 -12.85 16.78
CA PRO A 228 -15.48 -13.11 17.12
C PRO A 228 -15.83 -12.95 18.62
N LYS A 229 -14.84 -13.07 19.52
CA LYS A 229 -15.03 -12.82 20.95
C LYS A 229 -15.13 -11.33 21.25
N ILE A 230 -14.18 -10.54 20.75
CA ILE A 230 -14.14 -9.08 20.91
C ILE A 230 -15.35 -8.44 20.26
N ALA A 231 -15.75 -8.90 19.07
CA ALA A 231 -16.95 -8.42 18.38
C ALA A 231 -18.21 -8.55 19.23
N ARG A 232 -18.40 -9.68 19.93
CA ARG A 232 -19.56 -9.89 20.82
C ARG A 232 -19.50 -9.00 22.07
N GLN A 233 -18.31 -8.77 22.61
CA GLN A 233 -18.13 -7.86 23.76
C GLN A 233 -18.49 -6.43 23.36
N LEU A 234 -17.95 -5.95 22.24
CA LEU A 234 -18.24 -4.61 21.71
C LEU A 234 -19.72 -4.43 21.37
N ASP A 235 -20.35 -5.44 20.76
CA ASP A 235 -21.80 -5.41 20.46
C ASP A 235 -22.66 -5.37 21.74
N ASN A 236 -22.18 -5.95 22.85
CA ASN A 236 -22.84 -5.88 24.16
C ASN A 236 -22.55 -4.56 24.91
N GLY A 237 -21.74 -3.67 24.33
CA GLY A 237 -21.31 -2.41 24.94
C GLY A 237 -20.15 -2.55 25.94
N GLU A 238 -19.52 -3.72 26.02
CA GLU A 238 -18.30 -3.93 26.80
C GLU A 238 -17.11 -3.47 25.96
N ASN A 239 -16.54 -2.33 26.33
CA ASN A 239 -15.36 -1.78 25.69
C ASN A 239 -14.14 -2.02 26.59
N PRO A 240 -13.25 -2.97 26.25
CA PRO A 240 -12.17 -3.40 27.13
C PRO A 240 -11.22 -2.26 27.52
N GLU A 241 -11.01 -1.28 26.64
CA GLU A 241 -10.10 -0.15 26.89
C GLU A 241 -10.80 1.22 27.00
N GLY A 242 -12.14 1.27 26.91
CA GLY A 242 -12.87 2.54 26.90
C GLY A 242 -12.54 3.44 25.70
N GLN A 243 -11.99 2.88 24.63
CA GLN A 243 -11.64 3.61 23.40
C GLN A 243 -12.89 4.13 22.68
N ASN A 244 -12.81 5.28 22.02
CA ASN A 244 -13.93 5.74 21.21
C ASN A 244 -13.96 4.98 19.87
N LEU A 245 -14.82 3.96 19.78
CA LEU A 245 -15.01 3.15 18.57
C LEU A 245 -16.33 3.54 17.89
N PRO A 246 -16.35 4.55 17.00
CA PRO A 246 -17.59 5.05 16.40
C PRO A 246 -18.31 3.97 15.57
N PHE A 247 -17.54 3.07 14.93
CA PHE A 247 -18.09 1.98 14.13
C PHE A 247 -18.89 0.96 14.97
N ALA A 248 -18.55 0.76 16.25
CA ALA A 248 -19.26 -0.17 17.13
C ALA A 248 -20.68 0.32 17.47
N SER A 249 -20.94 1.62 17.35
CA SER A 249 -22.29 2.17 17.53
C SER A 249 -23.19 2.00 16.31
N LEU A 250 -22.59 1.82 15.11
CA LEU A 250 -23.31 1.75 13.84
C LEU A 250 -23.50 0.32 13.34
N PHE A 251 -22.53 -0.57 13.59
CA PHE A 251 -22.52 -1.92 13.05
C PHE A 251 -22.60 -2.99 14.14
N HIS A 252 -23.28 -4.09 13.81
CA HIS A 252 -23.20 -5.33 14.58
C HIS A 252 -21.99 -6.14 14.12
N LEU A 253 -20.89 -6.07 14.86
CA LEU A 253 -19.60 -6.63 14.46
C LEU A 253 -19.65 -8.15 14.35
N HIS A 254 -20.36 -8.84 15.25
CA HIS A 254 -20.53 -10.30 15.18
C HIS A 254 -21.22 -10.75 13.89
N THR A 255 -22.18 -9.97 13.38
CA THR A 255 -22.88 -10.26 12.13
C THR A 255 -21.95 -10.08 10.94
N TRP A 256 -21.10 -9.04 10.95
CA TRP A 256 -20.10 -8.82 9.92
C TRP A 256 -19.10 -9.97 9.83
N LEU A 257 -18.56 -10.41 10.97
CA LEU A 257 -17.67 -11.57 11.01
C LEU A 257 -18.41 -12.85 10.60
N GLY A 258 -19.67 -13.02 11.01
CA GLY A 258 -20.49 -14.15 10.59
C GLY A 258 -20.77 -14.19 9.09
N LEU A 259 -20.90 -13.03 8.43
CA LEU A 259 -20.98 -12.95 6.97
C LEU A 259 -19.65 -13.35 6.32
N SER A 260 -18.52 -12.95 6.90
CA SER A 260 -17.20 -13.38 6.44
C SER A 260 -17.04 -14.89 6.53
N GLU A 261 -17.32 -15.45 7.71
CA GLU A 261 -17.19 -16.88 8.02
C GLU A 261 -18.12 -17.76 7.19
N ARG A 262 -19.37 -17.35 6.98
CA ARG A 262 -20.39 -18.24 6.38
C ARG A 262 -20.63 -18.00 4.90
N ILE A 263 -20.34 -16.80 4.41
CA ILE A 263 -20.71 -16.36 3.05
C ILE A 263 -19.48 -15.96 2.25
N PHE A 264 -18.69 -14.97 2.69
CA PHE A 264 -17.65 -14.40 1.83
C PHE A 264 -16.38 -15.26 1.72
N MET A 265 -16.01 -15.97 2.79
CA MET A 265 -14.81 -16.80 2.85
C MET A 265 -15.14 -18.29 2.94
N ASN A 266 -16.32 -18.72 2.49
CA ASN A 266 -16.80 -20.12 2.63
C ASN A 266 -17.10 -20.78 1.28
N SER A 267 -16.23 -20.56 0.30
CA SER A 267 -16.36 -21.14 -1.04
C SER A 267 -16.21 -22.68 -1.00
N SER A 268 -16.75 -23.37 -2.00
CA SER A 268 -16.43 -24.79 -2.24
C SER A 268 -14.98 -25.00 -2.70
N ILE A 269 -14.31 -23.93 -3.15
CA ILE A 269 -12.91 -23.98 -3.58
C ILE A 269 -12.01 -23.84 -2.35
N PRO A 270 -11.05 -24.78 -2.11
CA PRO A 270 -10.18 -24.73 -0.94
C PRO A 270 -9.40 -23.42 -0.78
N SER A 271 -8.92 -22.81 -1.87
CA SER A 271 -8.16 -21.55 -1.82
C SER A 271 -9.00 -20.33 -1.42
N GLU A 272 -10.33 -20.40 -1.55
CA GLU A 272 -11.26 -19.32 -1.23
C GLU A 272 -12.08 -19.64 0.05
N ASN A 273 -11.70 -20.70 0.76
CA ASN A 273 -12.37 -21.14 1.98
C ASN A 273 -11.43 -21.00 3.17
N TRP A 274 -11.85 -20.21 4.17
CA TRP A 274 -11.04 -19.87 5.33
C TRP A 274 -10.59 -21.12 6.11
N ASN A 275 -11.40 -22.19 6.14
CA ASN A 275 -11.08 -23.43 6.85
C ASN A 275 -9.82 -24.15 6.32
N PHE A 276 -9.43 -23.89 5.07
CA PHE A 276 -8.22 -24.48 4.48
C PHE A 276 -7.00 -23.57 4.58
N ILE A 277 -7.19 -22.32 4.99
CA ILE A 277 -6.13 -21.32 5.13
C ILE A 277 -5.61 -21.32 6.57
N ASP A 278 -6.50 -21.16 7.54
CA ASP A 278 -6.16 -21.09 8.96
C ASP A 278 -7.20 -21.81 9.85
N ASP A 279 -6.77 -22.21 11.05
CA ASP A 279 -7.61 -22.87 12.04
C ASP A 279 -8.44 -21.86 12.86
N SER A 280 -8.11 -20.57 12.76
CA SER A 280 -8.81 -19.49 13.43
C SER A 280 -9.98 -18.97 12.58
N PRO A 281 -11.14 -18.64 13.20
CA PRO A 281 -12.24 -18.05 12.46
C PRO A 281 -11.86 -16.65 11.96
N PRO A 282 -12.44 -16.18 10.84
CA PRO A 282 -12.12 -14.87 10.29
C PRO A 282 -12.28 -13.73 11.31
N SER A 283 -11.24 -12.91 11.43
CA SER A 283 -11.24 -11.64 12.13
C SER A 283 -11.11 -10.48 11.13
N MET A 284 -11.30 -9.25 11.59
CA MET A 284 -11.07 -8.04 10.80
C MET A 284 -10.39 -6.99 11.65
N TRP A 285 -9.49 -6.20 11.07
CA TRP A 285 -8.83 -5.12 11.79
C TRP A 285 -9.79 -3.96 12.10
N ALA A 286 -9.55 -3.27 13.21
CA ALA A 286 -10.34 -2.10 13.60
C ALA A 286 -10.32 -0.98 12.56
N THR A 287 -9.18 -0.72 11.90
CA THR A 287 -9.12 0.25 10.78
C THR A 287 -10.09 -0.12 9.65
N THR A 288 -10.30 -1.41 9.38
CA THR A 288 -11.26 -1.85 8.34
C THR A 288 -12.69 -1.45 8.72
N PHE A 289 -13.07 -1.58 9.99
CA PHE A 289 -14.37 -1.10 10.46
C PHE A 289 -14.48 0.42 10.50
N GLU A 290 -13.39 1.13 10.82
CA GLU A 290 -13.31 2.58 10.70
C GLU A 290 -13.57 3.04 9.25
N ASP A 291 -12.98 2.36 8.27
CA ASP A 291 -13.18 2.64 6.84
C ASP A 291 -14.62 2.38 6.42
N PHE A 292 -15.22 1.26 6.83
CA PHE A 292 -16.63 0.99 6.56
C PHE A 292 -17.56 2.03 7.19
N HIS A 293 -17.26 2.46 8.41
CA HIS A 293 -18.03 3.50 9.08
C HIS A 293 -17.92 4.82 8.35
N SER A 294 -16.71 5.22 7.96
CA SER A 294 -16.45 6.43 7.18
C SER A 294 -17.18 6.40 5.83
N LEU A 295 -17.18 5.26 5.15
CA LEU A 295 -17.90 5.06 3.90
C LEU A 295 -19.42 5.18 4.11
N ALA A 296 -19.98 4.50 5.11
CA ALA A 296 -21.39 4.53 5.43
C ALA A 296 -21.86 5.96 5.76
N VAL A 297 -21.12 6.68 6.60
CA VAL A 297 -21.42 8.07 6.96
C VAL A 297 -21.31 8.99 5.75
N SER A 298 -20.30 8.82 4.89
CA SER A 298 -20.11 9.64 3.69
C SER A 298 -21.25 9.45 2.68
N ILE A 299 -21.63 8.20 2.39
CA ILE A 299 -22.70 7.88 1.45
C ILE A 299 -24.04 8.36 1.99
N THR A 300 -24.36 8.08 3.26
CA THR A 300 -25.63 8.49 3.88
C THR A 300 -25.74 10.02 3.94
N ARG A 301 -24.68 10.74 4.30
CA ARG A 301 -24.66 12.20 4.29
C ARG A 301 -24.93 12.75 2.89
N ARG A 302 -24.27 12.20 1.86
CA ARG A 302 -24.49 12.62 0.47
C ARG A 302 -25.93 12.36 0.04
N LEU A 303 -26.48 11.19 0.35
CA LEU A 303 -27.86 10.82 0.02
C LEU A 303 -28.87 11.77 0.69
N VAL A 304 -28.71 12.05 1.99
CA VAL A 304 -29.58 12.96 2.74
C VAL A 304 -29.51 14.37 2.18
N GLN A 305 -28.30 14.89 1.91
CA GLN A 305 -28.12 16.24 1.35
C GLN A 305 -28.74 16.37 -0.04
N THR A 306 -28.53 15.39 -0.93
CA THR A 306 -29.13 15.40 -2.27
C THR A 306 -30.66 15.30 -2.20
N THR A 307 -31.20 14.47 -1.31
CA THR A 307 -32.66 14.36 -1.09
C THR A 307 -33.25 15.67 -0.60
N ILE A 308 -32.61 16.33 0.38
CA ILE A 308 -33.03 17.63 0.89
C ILE A 308 -32.98 18.69 -0.23
N PHE A 309 -31.93 18.70 -1.04
CA PHE A 309 -31.81 19.63 -2.16
C PHE A 309 -32.91 19.43 -3.22
N LEU A 310 -33.15 18.18 -3.65
CA LEU A 310 -34.17 17.87 -4.66
C LEU A 310 -35.59 18.16 -4.16
N SER A 311 -35.89 17.77 -2.92
CA SER A 311 -37.18 18.07 -2.29
C SER A 311 -37.41 19.58 -2.14
N MET A 312 -36.41 20.34 -1.70
CA MET A 312 -36.49 21.81 -1.64
C MET A 312 -36.71 22.44 -3.02
N SER A 313 -35.99 21.95 -4.05
CA SER A 313 -36.15 22.41 -5.42
C SER A 313 -37.59 22.21 -5.91
N ARG A 314 -38.14 21.00 -5.71
CA ARG A 314 -39.54 20.67 -6.03
C ARG A 314 -40.53 21.55 -5.25
N ILE A 315 -40.35 21.70 -3.93
CA ILE A 315 -41.24 22.49 -3.08
C ILE A 315 -41.27 23.95 -3.56
N ARG A 316 -40.12 24.55 -3.85
CA ARG A 316 -40.02 25.93 -4.35
C ARG A 316 -40.77 26.10 -5.67
N ALA A 317 -40.47 25.25 -6.65
CA ALA A 317 -41.13 25.28 -7.95
C ALA A 317 -42.65 25.08 -7.83
N LYS A 318 -43.11 24.19 -6.94
CA LYS A 318 -44.54 23.94 -6.75
C LYS A 318 -45.24 25.05 -5.94
N LYS A 319 -44.56 25.69 -5.00
CA LYS A 319 -45.10 26.84 -4.25
C LYS A 319 -45.34 28.06 -5.12
N GLU A 320 -44.55 28.27 -6.18
CA GLU A 320 -44.79 29.33 -7.16
C GLU A 320 -46.15 29.18 -7.87
N VAL A 321 -46.57 27.94 -8.13
CA VAL A 321 -47.86 27.64 -8.78
C VAL A 321 -48.99 27.45 -7.76
N MET A 322 -48.69 26.81 -6.62
CA MET A 322 -49.65 26.48 -5.57
C MET A 322 -49.08 26.83 -4.18
N PRO A 323 -49.42 28.01 -3.64
CA PRO A 323 -48.90 28.50 -2.35
C PRO A 323 -49.21 27.60 -1.14
N SER A 324 -50.23 26.73 -1.24
CA SER A 324 -50.63 25.77 -0.18
C SER A 324 -49.80 24.48 -0.16
N THR A 325 -48.74 24.39 -0.96
CA THR A 325 -47.86 23.21 -0.99
C THR A 325 -47.16 23.00 0.35
N ARG A 326 -47.27 21.78 0.90
CA ARG A 326 -46.64 21.37 2.16
C ARG A 326 -45.15 21.09 1.99
N ASP A 327 -44.39 21.40 3.04
CA ASP A 327 -42.94 21.19 3.11
C ASP A 327 -42.61 19.79 3.61
N ILE A 328 -42.83 18.81 2.73
CA ILE A 328 -42.66 17.37 3.04
C ILE A 328 -41.76 16.75 1.97
N ILE A 329 -40.81 15.91 2.42
CA ILE A 329 -39.98 15.08 1.56
C ILE A 329 -40.79 13.86 1.11
N ARG A 330 -40.79 13.58 -0.19
CA ARG A 330 -41.51 12.44 -0.77
C ARG A 330 -40.54 11.29 -1.11
N VAL A 331 -41.09 10.08 -1.25
CA VAL A 331 -40.33 8.91 -1.72
C VAL A 331 -39.71 9.17 -3.09
N GLU A 332 -40.46 9.83 -3.98
CA GLU A 332 -40.00 10.30 -5.30
C GLU A 332 -38.72 11.18 -5.22
N ASP A 333 -38.62 12.03 -4.18
CA ASP A 333 -37.44 12.88 -3.96
C ASP A 333 -36.21 12.04 -3.56
N VAL A 334 -36.43 10.93 -2.86
CA VAL A 334 -35.37 9.98 -2.47
C VAL A 334 -34.95 9.13 -3.66
N GLU A 335 -35.89 8.60 -4.43
CA GLU A 335 -35.61 7.78 -5.62
C GLU A 335 -34.82 8.56 -6.67
N THR A 336 -35.19 9.83 -6.89
CA THR A 336 -34.43 10.72 -7.77
C THR A 336 -33.04 11.04 -7.22
N ALA A 337 -32.88 11.17 -5.90
CA ALA A 337 -31.56 11.33 -5.27
C ALA A 337 -30.69 10.09 -5.45
N VAL A 338 -31.23 8.89 -5.22
CA VAL A 338 -30.55 7.61 -5.44
C VAL A 338 -30.07 7.49 -6.89
N ALA A 339 -30.96 7.77 -7.85
CA ALA A 339 -30.63 7.74 -9.28
C ALA A 339 -29.56 8.78 -9.66
N SER A 340 -29.67 10.01 -9.14
CA SER A 340 -28.70 11.10 -9.38
C SER A 340 -27.31 10.77 -8.83
N LEU A 341 -27.24 10.05 -7.71
CA LEU A 341 -25.98 9.60 -7.11
C LEU A 341 -25.42 8.32 -7.74
N GLY A 342 -26.11 7.75 -8.74
CA GLY A 342 -25.70 6.49 -9.39
C GLY A 342 -25.77 5.27 -8.45
N LEU A 343 -26.54 5.36 -7.37
CA LEU A 343 -26.73 4.26 -6.43
C LEU A 343 -27.77 3.27 -6.97
N LYS A 344 -27.58 1.99 -6.67
CA LYS A 344 -28.58 0.96 -6.98
C LYS A 344 -29.74 1.06 -5.98
N PRO A 345 -31.00 0.98 -6.43
CA PRO A 345 -32.17 1.13 -5.55
C PRO A 345 -32.34 -0.05 -4.58
N ASN A 346 -31.84 -1.24 -4.95
CA ASN A 346 -31.88 -2.41 -4.08
C ASN A 346 -30.61 -3.26 -4.18
N SER A 347 -30.36 -4.04 -3.13
CA SER A 347 -29.29 -5.03 -3.03
C SER A 347 -29.79 -6.46 -3.27
N LEU A 348 -31.08 -6.66 -3.53
CA LEU A 348 -31.70 -7.98 -3.68
C LEU A 348 -31.01 -8.82 -4.75
N ARG A 349 -30.78 -8.24 -5.94
CA ARG A 349 -30.09 -8.94 -7.03
C ARG A 349 -28.65 -9.33 -6.65
N PHE A 350 -28.00 -8.56 -5.78
CA PHE A 350 -26.64 -8.87 -5.31
C PHE A 350 -26.65 -10.09 -4.38
N TRP A 351 -27.60 -10.14 -3.44
CA TRP A 351 -27.73 -11.24 -2.49
C TRP A 351 -28.35 -12.50 -3.09
N ASN A 352 -29.30 -12.36 -4.01
CA ASN A 352 -29.90 -13.48 -4.72
C ASN A 352 -28.86 -14.34 -5.44
N LYS A 353 -27.93 -13.69 -6.14
CA LYS A 353 -26.86 -14.38 -6.88
C LYS A 353 -25.64 -14.71 -6.01
N CYS A 354 -25.74 -14.55 -4.70
CA CYS A 354 -24.60 -14.67 -3.79
C CYS A 354 -24.03 -16.10 -3.80
N ALA A 355 -24.88 -17.11 -3.70
CA ALA A 355 -24.47 -18.52 -3.70
C ALA A 355 -23.67 -18.88 -4.96
N ARG A 356 -24.16 -18.51 -6.15
CA ARG A 356 -23.44 -18.76 -7.41
C ARG A 356 -22.17 -17.93 -7.51
N ARG A 357 -22.23 -16.64 -7.15
CA ARG A 357 -21.09 -15.70 -7.26
C ARG A 357 -19.91 -16.12 -6.38
N LEU A 358 -20.20 -16.64 -5.19
CA LEU A 358 -19.20 -17.08 -4.20
C LEU A 358 -19.02 -18.60 -4.17
N ARG A 359 -19.66 -19.33 -5.10
CA ARG A 359 -19.60 -20.79 -5.23
C ARG A 359 -19.86 -21.53 -3.91
N LEU A 360 -20.86 -21.05 -3.18
CA LEU A 360 -21.29 -21.62 -1.92
C LEU A 360 -22.04 -22.94 -2.16
N GLU A 361 -21.79 -23.92 -1.30
CA GLU A 361 -22.66 -25.09 -1.18
C GLU A 361 -23.70 -24.83 -0.11
N VAL A 362 -24.97 -24.79 -0.51
CA VAL A 362 -26.09 -24.48 0.37
C VAL A 362 -26.93 -25.72 0.57
N TYR A 363 -27.19 -26.04 1.84
CA TYR A 363 -27.97 -27.20 2.25
C TYR A 363 -29.26 -26.75 2.94
N ASN A 364 -30.34 -27.51 2.80
CA ASN A 364 -31.62 -27.23 3.46
C ASN A 364 -31.53 -27.32 4.99
N LYS A 365 -30.70 -28.24 5.47
CA LYS A 365 -30.29 -28.34 6.87
C LYS A 365 -28.77 -28.44 6.88
N PRO A 366 -28.07 -27.79 7.81
CA PRO A 366 -26.65 -28.00 7.95
C PRO A 366 -26.40 -29.49 8.21
N PRO A 367 -25.49 -30.15 7.48
CA PRO A 367 -25.14 -31.53 7.75
C PRO A 367 -24.56 -31.64 9.17
N ASP A 368 -25.01 -32.63 9.93
CA ASP A 368 -24.41 -32.91 11.24
C ASP A 368 -22.99 -33.43 11.05
N ARG A 369 -22.06 -32.93 11.85
CA ARG A 369 -20.60 -33.19 11.72
C ARG A 369 -20.21 -34.68 11.77
N ASN A 370 -21.13 -35.55 12.19
CA ASN A 370 -20.94 -36.97 12.44
C ASN A 370 -21.80 -37.90 11.56
N GLU A 371 -22.65 -37.35 10.68
CA GLU A 371 -23.43 -38.15 9.72
C GLU A 371 -22.80 -38.00 8.34
N GLU A 372 -22.60 -39.11 7.62
CA GLU A 372 -22.25 -39.05 6.20
C GLU A 372 -23.33 -38.19 5.52
N ALA A 373 -22.89 -37.06 4.95
CA ALA A 373 -23.79 -36.06 4.40
C ALA A 373 -24.44 -36.60 3.11
N ASP A 374 -25.46 -37.44 3.26
CA ASP A 374 -26.32 -37.92 2.17
C ASP A 374 -27.20 -36.79 1.61
N GLN A 375 -27.10 -35.57 2.16
CA GLN A 375 -27.81 -34.40 1.66
C GLN A 375 -27.03 -33.76 0.52
N GLU A 376 -27.57 -33.87 -0.68
CA GLU A 376 -27.05 -33.19 -1.87
C GLU A 376 -27.25 -31.67 -1.74
N ALA A 377 -26.24 -30.90 -2.15
CA ALA A 377 -26.32 -29.44 -2.17
C ALA A 377 -27.41 -28.97 -3.12
N LEU A 378 -28.11 -27.90 -2.74
CA LEU A 378 -29.15 -27.30 -3.58
C LEU A 378 -28.54 -26.72 -4.87
N SER A 379 -29.24 -26.89 -5.99
CA SER A 379 -28.84 -26.25 -7.24
C SER A 379 -28.95 -24.73 -7.14
N TYR A 380 -28.00 -24.00 -7.75
CA TYR A 380 -28.02 -22.54 -7.79
C TYR A 380 -29.32 -21.96 -8.35
N ASP A 381 -29.90 -22.60 -9.37
CA ASP A 381 -31.16 -22.14 -9.95
C ASP A 381 -32.32 -22.27 -8.95
N GLN A 382 -32.33 -23.34 -8.15
CA GLN A 382 -33.34 -23.54 -7.10
C GLN A 382 -33.18 -22.50 -5.99
N ILE A 383 -31.95 -22.24 -5.53
CA ILE A 383 -31.65 -21.24 -4.50
C ILE A 383 -32.08 -19.84 -4.96
N GLU A 384 -31.71 -19.47 -6.19
CA GLU A 384 -32.05 -18.16 -6.76
C GLU A 384 -33.57 -17.98 -6.91
N CYS A 385 -34.31 -19.04 -7.29
CA CYS A 385 -35.77 -19.03 -7.34
C CYS A 385 -36.42 -18.96 -5.95
N ASP A 386 -35.95 -19.74 -4.98
CA ASP A 386 -36.53 -19.78 -3.63
C ASP A 386 -36.34 -18.45 -2.88
N LEU A 387 -35.20 -17.80 -3.08
CA LEU A 387 -34.94 -16.47 -2.52
C LEU A 387 -35.81 -15.38 -3.14
N LEU A 388 -36.24 -15.53 -4.41
CA LEU A 388 -37.22 -14.62 -5.04
C LEU A 388 -38.64 -14.93 -4.59
N GLY A 389 -39.03 -16.21 -4.54
CA GLY A 389 -40.39 -16.64 -4.27
C GLY A 389 -40.85 -16.44 -2.82
N ARG A 390 -39.92 -16.33 -1.86
CA ARG A 390 -40.23 -15.96 -0.46
C ARG A 390 -40.62 -14.49 -0.30
N GLU A 391 -40.29 -13.63 -1.26
CA GLU A 391 -40.58 -12.20 -1.18
C GLU A 391 -41.96 -11.81 -1.72
N GLU A 392 -42.47 -12.49 -2.75
CA GLU A 392 -43.83 -12.24 -3.26
C GLU A 392 -44.90 -12.50 -2.18
N LYS A 393 -44.67 -13.45 -1.29
CA LYS A 393 -45.53 -13.72 -0.12
C LYS A 393 -45.38 -12.72 1.02
N GLY A 394 -44.26 -12.02 1.12
CA GLY A 394 -44.01 -11.01 2.15
C GLY A 394 -44.57 -9.63 1.82
N GLN A 395 -44.86 -9.35 0.54
CA GLN A 395 -45.47 -8.10 0.09
C GLN A 395 -47.02 -8.11 0.13
N GLU A 396 -47.67 -9.27 0.24
CA GLU A 396 -49.13 -9.36 0.42
C GLU A 396 -49.58 -9.12 1.87
N ASP A 397 -48.66 -9.17 2.84
CA ASP A 397 -48.95 -9.06 4.29
C ASP A 397 -48.51 -7.72 4.93
N THR A 398 -48.22 -6.67 4.15
CA THR A 398 -47.90 -5.31 4.66
C THR A 398 -48.75 -4.20 4.07
#